data_AF-A0A7X8HD53-F1
#
_entry.id   AF-A0A7X8HD53-F1
#
_cell.length_a   1.000
_cell.length_b   1.000
_cell.length_c   1.000
_cell.angle_alpha   90.00
_cell.angle_beta   90.00
_cell.angle_gamma   90.00
#
_symmetry.space_group_name_H-M   'P 1'
#
loop_
_entity.id
_entity.type
_entity.pdbx_description
1 polymer ?
#
loop_
_entity_poly.entity_id
_entity_poly.type
_entity_poly.pdbx_seq_one_letter_code
_entity_poly.pdbx_strand_id
1 'polypeptide(L)' 'MSRPVTLVSGQWADLPFEAFCEKAGAMGFDGVEIACWGDHMDVQAAATDPRYVEDRKRILERNKLGCWALSAHLAGQCVG' A
#
# COMPACT_ATOMS: atom_id res chain seq x y z
N MET A 1 -4.92 -10.97 -21.24
CA MET A 1 -5.07 -10.33 -19.91
C MET A 1 -4.73 -8.85 -20.05
N SER A 2 -5.58 -7.96 -19.55
CA SER A 2 -5.22 -6.54 -19.41
C SER A 2 -4.14 -6.39 -18.34
N ARG A 3 -3.25 -5.41 -18.51
CA ARG A 3 -2.24 -5.07 -17.49
C ARG A 3 -2.95 -4.38 -16.31
N PRO A 4 -2.62 -4.72 -15.06
CA PRO A 4 -3.23 -4.06 -13.90
C PRO A 4 -2.82 -2.58 -13.86
N VAL A 5 -3.78 -1.72 -13.53
CA VAL A 5 -3.60 -0.29 -13.29
C VAL A 5 -3.63 -0.04 -11.78
N THR A 6 -2.54 0.49 -11.24
CA THR A 6 -2.33 0.64 -9.79
C THR A 6 -2.15 2.09 -9.37
N LEU A 7 -2.66 2.44 -8.19
CA LEU A 7 -2.49 3.77 -7.60
C LEU A 7 -1.37 3.75 -6.56
N VAL A 8 -0.39 4.64 -6.69
CA VAL A 8 0.65 4.82 -5.68
C VAL A 8 0.08 5.56 -4.46
N SER A 9 0.34 5.03 -3.26
CA SER A 9 -0.26 5.55 -2.02
C SER A 9 0.53 6.71 -1.39
N GLY A 10 1.69 7.07 -1.96
CA GLY A 10 2.61 8.06 -1.40
C GLY A 10 2.01 9.46 -1.21
N GLN A 11 1.22 9.93 -2.18
CA GLN A 11 0.53 11.23 -2.14
C GLN A 11 -0.70 11.24 -1.22
N TRP A 12 -1.05 10.10 -0.63
CA TRP A 12 -2.24 9.88 0.18
C TRP A 12 -1.89 9.50 1.63
N ALA A 13 -0.62 9.63 2.02
CA ALA A 13 -0.10 9.20 3.33
C ALA A 13 -0.64 10.04 4.51
N ASP A 14 -1.43 11.07 4.24
CA ASP A 14 -2.23 11.82 5.20
C ASP A 14 -3.54 11.10 5.58
N LEU A 15 -3.99 10.13 4.78
CA LEU A 15 -5.13 9.27 5.08
C LEU A 15 -4.67 7.96 5.74
N PRO A 16 -5.51 7.36 6.60
CA PRO A 16 -5.28 5.99 7.03
C PRO A 16 -5.29 5.01 5.86
N PHE A 17 -4.42 4.00 5.89
CA PHE A 17 -4.31 2.99 4.83
C PHE A 17 -5.67 2.38 4.41
N GLU A 18 -6.52 2.07 5.39
CA GLU A 18 -7.85 1.50 5.15
C GLU A 18 -8.77 2.44 4.35
N ALA A 19 -8.77 3.73 4.70
CA ALA A 19 -9.55 4.75 4.00
C ALA A 19 -9.01 5.03 2.59
N PHE A 20 -7.69 4.98 2.42
CA PHE A 20 -7.06 5.04 1.09
C PHE A 20 -7.48 3.85 0.22
N CYS A 21 -7.41 2.62 0.73
CA CYS A 21 -7.80 1.42 -0.01
C CYS A 21 -9.29 1.42 -0.38
N GLU A 22 -10.18 1.89 0.52
CA GLU A 22 -11.60 2.06 0.20
C GLU A 22 -11.80 2.99 -1.01
N LYS A 23 -11.12 4.13 -1.01
CA LYS A 23 -11.17 5.09 -2.12
C LYS A 23 -10.60 4.50 -3.41
N ALA A 24 -9.44 3.86 -3.36
CA ALA A 24 -8.79 3.28 -4.53
C ALA A 24 -9.66 2.18 -5.17
N GLY A 25 -10.27 1.31 -4.36
CA GLY A 25 -11.21 0.30 -4.83
C GLY A 25 -12.47 0.92 -5.44
N ALA A 26 -13.05 1.95 -4.81
CA ALA A 26 -14.21 2.67 -5.32
C ALA A 26 -13.94 3.42 -6.65
N MET A 27 -12.70 3.89 -6.85
CA MET A 27 -12.25 4.51 -8.11
C MET A 27 -12.04 3.49 -9.25
N GLY A 28 -12.00 2.19 -8.93
CA GLY A 28 -11.83 1.12 -9.93
C GLY A 28 -10.39 0.80 -10.28
N PHE A 29 -9.41 1.12 -9.42
CA PHE A 29 -8.04 0.63 -9.59
C PHE A 29 -7.97 -0.88 -9.35
N ASP A 30 -7.08 -1.56 -10.07
CA ASP A 30 -6.83 -3.00 -9.90
C ASP A 30 -5.99 -3.29 -8.65
N GLY A 31 -5.29 -2.28 -8.13
CA GLY A 31 -4.51 -2.39 -6.91
C GLY A 31 -3.75 -1.12 -6.57
N VAL A 32 -2.80 -1.25 -5.65
CA VAL A 32 -2.03 -0.13 -5.12
C VAL A 32 -0.54 -0.45 -5.07
N GLU A 33 0.27 0.58 -5.23
CA GLU A 33 1.69 0.56 -4.87
C GLU A 33 1.82 1.21 -3.49
N ILE A 34 2.23 0.43 -2.48
CA ILE A 34 2.15 0.87 -1.09
C ILE A 34 3.43 1.61 -0.68
N ALA A 35 3.27 2.85 -0.26
CA ALA A 35 4.32 3.66 0.32
C ALA A 35 4.78 3.14 1.69
N CYS A 36 6.11 3.04 1.87
CA CYS A 36 6.80 2.64 3.11
C CYS A 36 6.96 3.80 4.11
N TRP A 37 5.93 4.66 4.21
CA TRP A 37 5.85 5.77 5.16
C TRP A 37 4.38 6.08 5.48
N GLY A 38 4.15 6.99 6.45
CA GLY A 38 2.82 7.16 7.03
C GLY A 38 2.39 5.90 7.77
N ASP A 39 1.09 5.61 7.82
CA ASP A 39 0.56 4.34 8.36
C ASP A 39 0.35 3.25 7.30
N HIS A 40 0.70 3.55 6.03
CA HIS A 40 0.49 2.69 4.87
C HIS A 40 1.32 1.40 4.95
N MET A 41 2.62 1.50 5.25
CA MET A 41 3.48 0.33 5.45
C MET A 41 4.60 0.62 6.44
N ASP A 42 4.46 0.07 7.65
CA ASP A 42 5.58 -0.16 8.56
C ASP A 42 6.41 -1.35 8.08
N VAL A 43 7.59 -1.05 7.52
CA VAL A 43 8.49 -2.06 6.95
C VAL A 43 9.16 -2.94 8.00
N GLN A 44 9.33 -2.46 9.24
CA GLN A 44 9.92 -3.25 10.31
C GLN A 44 8.91 -4.28 10.82
N ALA A 45 7.67 -3.86 11.03
CA ALA A 45 6.56 -4.76 11.36
C ALA A 45 6.34 -5.78 10.24
N ALA A 46 6.32 -5.35 8.97
CA ALA A 46 6.17 -6.25 7.84
C ALA A 46 7.28 -7.31 7.73
N ALA A 47 8.51 -6.97 8.13
CA ALA A 47 9.65 -7.88 8.11
C ALA A 47 9.64 -8.89 9.28
N THR A 48 8.95 -8.58 10.39
CA THR A 48 9.09 -9.33 11.65
C THR A 48 7.79 -9.94 12.18
N ASP A 49 6.61 -9.42 11.81
CA ASP A 49 5.31 -9.96 12.20
C ASP A 49 4.49 -10.38 10.97
N PRO A 50 4.38 -11.69 10.67
CA PRO A 50 3.54 -12.18 9.58
C PRO A 50 2.06 -11.76 9.69
N ARG A 51 1.56 -11.54 10.91
CA ARG A 51 0.16 -11.12 11.13
C ARG A 51 -0.07 -9.69 10.68
N TYR A 52 0.94 -8.83 10.75
CA TYR A 52 0.86 -7.47 10.21
C TYR A 52 0.66 -7.52 8.69
N VAL A 53 1.42 -8.36 7.97
CA VAL A 53 1.26 -8.53 6.52
C VAL A 53 -0.10 -9.13 6.17
N GLU A 54 -0.58 -10.08 6.97
CA GLU A 54 -1.90 -10.69 6.78
C GLU A 54 -3.05 -9.68 6.95
N ASP A 55 -2.95 -8.79 7.95
CA ASP A 55 -3.89 -7.69 8.12
C ASP A 55 -3.92 -6.75 6.90
N ARG A 56 -2.74 -6.36 6.38
CA ARG A 56 -2.65 -5.54 5.18
C ARG A 56 -3.24 -6.22 3.95
N LYS A 57 -3.02 -7.53 3.78
CA LYS A 57 -3.64 -8.32 2.70
C LYS A 57 -5.17 -8.35 2.83
N ARG A 58 -5.70 -8.48 4.04
CA ARG A 58 -7.16 -8.48 4.29
C ARG A 58 -7.80 -7.15 3.91
N ILE A 59 -7.14 -6.03 4.23
CA ILE A 59 -7.61 -4.69 3.84
C ILE A 59 -7.67 -4.55 2.31
N LEU A 60 -6.64 -5.03 1.61
CA LEU A 60 -6.60 -5.03 0.14
C LEU A 60 -7.70 -5.92 -0.46
N GLU A 61 -7.85 -7.15 0.03
CA GLU A 61 -8.84 -8.11 -0.46
C GLU A 61 -10.27 -7.59 -0.32
N ARG A 62 -10.62 -7.01 0.83
CA ARG A 62 -11.95 -6.41 1.06
C ARG A 62 -12.28 -5.31 0.04
N ASN A 63 -11.26 -4.63 -0.46
CA ASN A 63 -11.39 -3.55 -1.46
C ASN A 63 -11.13 -4.02 -2.90
N LYS A 64 -10.95 -5.33 -3.13
CA LYS A 64 -10.63 -5.93 -4.44
C LYS A 64 -9.35 -5.39 -5.07
N LEU A 65 -8.37 -5.02 -4.25
CA LEU A 65 -7.10 -4.47 -4.68
C LEU A 65 -5.98 -5.52 -4.62
N GLY A 66 -5.12 -5.52 -5.63
CA GLY A 66 -3.81 -6.18 -5.58
C GLY A 66 -2.69 -5.27 -5.07
N CYS A 67 -1.51 -5.85 -4.85
CA CYS A 67 -0.28 -5.12 -4.58
C CYS A 67 0.90 -5.87 -5.20
N TRP A 68 1.63 -5.21 -6.10
CA TRP A 68 2.78 -5.80 -6.83
C TRP A 68 4.09 -5.06 -6.58
N ALA A 69 4.04 -3.89 -5.94
CA ALA A 69 5.18 -3.04 -5.70
C ALA A 69 5.02 -2.26 -4.40
N LEU A 70 6.17 -1.91 -3.80
CA LEU A 70 6.28 -1.02 -2.65
C LEU A 70 7.12 0.19 -3.04
N SER A 71 6.73 1.38 -2.57
CA SER A 71 7.50 2.61 -2.77
C SER A 71 8.29 2.93 -1.50
N ALA A 72 9.61 3.11 -1.61
CA ALA A 72 10.47 3.50 -0.47
C ALA A 72 11.30 4.76 -0.76
N HIS A 73 10.73 5.72 -1.50
CA HIS A 73 11.45 6.91 -1.98
C HIS A 73 12.12 7.70 -0.85
N LEU A 74 11.40 7.97 0.24
CA LEU A 74 11.91 8.79 1.35
C LEU A 74 13.15 8.17 1.98
N ALA A 75 13.10 6.87 2.32
CA ALA A 75 14.25 6.15 2.86
C ALA A 75 15.39 6.03 1.83
N GLY A 76 15.06 5.81 0.56
CA GLY A 76 16.04 5.75 -0.52
C GLY A 76 16.77 7.07 -0.78
N GLN A 77 16.20 8.21 -0.37
CA GLN A 77 16.84 9.53 -0.43
C GLN A 77 17.73 9.82 0.78
N CYS A 78 17.68 9.02 1.84
CA CYS A 78 18.54 9.17 3.03
C CYS A 78 19.96 8.61 2.83
N VAL A 79 20.40 8.46 1.58
CA VAL A 79 21.78 8.07 1.23
C VAL A 79 22.59 9.36 1.08
N GLY A 80 23.41 9.66 2.08
CA GLY A 80 24.39 10.76 2.11
C GLY A 80 25.81 10.24 2.18
#